data_AF-A0AAV5T0Q1-F1
#
_entry.id   AF-A0AAV5T0Q1-F1
#
_cell.length_a   1.000
_cell.length_b   1.000
_cell.length_c   1.000
_cell.angle_alpha   90.00
_cell.angle_beta   90.00
_cell.angle_gamma   90.00
#
_symmetry.space_group_name_H-M   'P 1'
#
loop_
_entity.id
_entity.type
_entity.pdbx_description
1 polymer ?
#
loop_
_entity_poly.entity_id
_entity_poly.type
_entity_poly.pdbx_seq_one_letter_code
_entity_poly.pdbx_strand_id
1 'polypeptide(L)'
;DELADAQRRVHGRIEDLRRLRELVRQEWQEEDAAHDGRQEEPNDEHERDRMALEAVADLRQAMRDLAQIYRARAQLRVDQQRVRNEEMRDLMAEVMGDGGELRREGERRLMDEMIREAQNLREQDESNPSTTRYSRLCFVCATENPRQRAVYIKCGHVVCYPCAVDNKRSEATGGKCMFCRSMSGFVKLFEEECGE
;
A
#
# COMPACT_ATOMS: atom_id res chain seq x y z
N ASP A 1 41.29 -7.85 -9.05
CA ASP A 1 42.28 -7.87 -7.94
C ASP A 1 41.87 -7.09 -6.69
N GLU A 2 41.26 -5.90 -6.80
CA GLU A 2 40.86 -5.08 -5.64
C GLU A 2 39.84 -5.74 -4.68
N LEU A 3 38.89 -6.52 -5.22
CA LEU A 3 37.88 -7.23 -4.41
C LEU A 3 38.52 -8.31 -3.52
N ALA A 4 39.47 -9.08 -4.07
CA ALA A 4 40.20 -10.11 -3.32
C ALA A 4 41.06 -9.47 -2.20
N ASP A 5 41.59 -8.28 -2.45
CA ASP A 5 42.37 -7.53 -1.48
C ASP A 5 41.50 -6.95 -0.35
N ALA A 6 40.31 -6.46 -0.68
CA ALA A 6 39.31 -6.05 0.31
C ALA A 6 38.85 -7.24 1.18
N GLN A 7 38.62 -8.41 0.58
CA GLN A 7 38.25 -9.63 1.32
C GLN A 7 39.36 -10.07 2.29
N ARG A 8 40.64 -10.02 1.88
CA ARG A 8 41.77 -10.31 2.77
C ARG A 8 41.85 -9.36 3.96
N ARG A 9 41.64 -8.05 3.74
CA ARG A 9 41.60 -7.05 4.83
C ARG A 9 40.48 -7.31 5.83
N VAL A 10 39.29 -7.66 5.35
CA VAL A 10 38.15 -7.99 6.22
C VAL A 10 38.44 -9.26 7.02
N HIS A 11 38.99 -10.29 6.38
CA HIS A 11 39.36 -11.54 7.07
C HIS A 11 40.41 -11.31 8.15
N GLY A 12 41.45 -10.51 7.87
CA GLY A 12 42.47 -10.14 8.86
C GLY A 12 41.87 -9.43 10.07
N ARG A 13 40.98 -8.44 9.86
CA ARG A 13 40.29 -7.76 10.96
C ARG A 13 39.40 -8.71 11.79
N ILE A 14 38.79 -9.71 11.17
CA ILE A 14 37.99 -10.72 11.88
C ILE A 14 38.89 -11.59 12.77
N GLU A 15 40.06 -11.98 12.28
CA GLU A 15 41.03 -12.76 13.07
C GLU A 15 41.60 -11.94 14.24
N ASP A 16 41.92 -10.67 14.03
CA ASP A 16 42.39 -9.76 15.08
C ASP A 16 41.34 -9.61 16.19
N LEU A 17 40.07 -9.43 15.83
CA LEU A 17 38.96 -9.34 16.78
C LEU A 17 38.77 -10.65 17.57
N ARG A 18 39.00 -11.81 16.94
CA ARG A 18 38.96 -13.11 17.63
C ARG A 18 40.10 -13.24 18.64
N ARG A 19 41.31 -12.81 18.30
CA ARG A 19 42.47 -12.82 19.21
C ARG A 19 42.24 -11.90 20.41
N LEU A 20 41.78 -10.67 20.17
CA LEU A 20 41.42 -9.73 21.23
C LEU A 20 40.38 -10.31 22.19
N ARG A 21 39.34 -10.96 21.67
CA ARG A 21 38.31 -11.60 22.49
C ARG A 21 38.87 -12.72 23.37
N GLU A 22 39.85 -13.48 22.88
CA GLU A 22 40.48 -14.55 23.66
C GLU A 22 41.37 -13.99 24.77
N LEU A 23 42.14 -12.95 24.48
CA LEU A 23 42.97 -12.26 25.48
C LEU A 23 42.12 -11.70 26.61
N VAL A 24 41.02 -11.00 26.28
CA VAL A 24 40.09 -10.49 27.30
C VAL A 24 39.48 -11.63 28.12
N ARG A 25 39.14 -12.77 27.50
CA ARG A 25 38.65 -13.93 28.25
C ARG A 25 39.72 -14.47 29.22
N GLN A 26 40.98 -14.53 28.80
CA GLN A 26 42.08 -15.00 29.64
C GLN A 26 42.33 -14.05 30.81
N GLU A 27 42.37 -12.73 30.58
CA GLU A 27 42.50 -11.74 31.64
C GLU A 27 41.38 -11.88 32.68
N TRP A 28 40.13 -12.04 32.24
CA TRP A 28 39.00 -12.24 33.15
C TRP A 28 39.12 -13.53 33.97
N GLN A 29 39.61 -14.61 33.36
CA GLN A 29 39.84 -15.87 34.07
C GLN A 29 40.97 -15.76 35.10
N GLU A 30 42.03 -14.99 34.79
CA GLU A 30 43.12 -14.72 35.72
C GLU A 30 42.68 -13.81 36.87
N GLU A 31 41.85 -12.80 36.60
CA GLU A 31 41.23 -11.95 37.62
C GLU A 31 40.30 -12.75 38.53
N ASP A 32 39.40 -13.57 37.98
CA ASP A 32 38.51 -14.44 38.76
C ASP A 32 39.30 -15.44 39.62
N ALA A 33 40.35 -16.07 39.07
CA ALA A 33 41.21 -16.99 39.79
C ALA A 33 42.03 -16.32 40.90
N ALA A 34 42.41 -15.05 40.71
CA ALA A 34 43.05 -14.25 41.75
C ALA A 34 42.06 -13.80 42.84
N HIS A 35 40.77 -13.68 42.51
CA HIS A 35 39.73 -13.22 43.42
C HIS A 35 39.14 -14.32 44.33
N ASP A 36 39.29 -15.61 43.97
CA ASP A 36 38.77 -16.77 44.72
C ASP A 36 39.53 -17.04 46.06
N GLY A 37 40.56 -16.27 46.38
CA GLY A 37 41.46 -16.55 47.51
C GLY A 37 41.23 -15.74 48.80
N ARG A 38 40.38 -14.70 48.82
CA ARG A 38 40.29 -13.82 49.99
C ARG A 38 39.05 -12.91 50.03
N GLN A 39 37.85 -13.47 49.86
CA GLN A 39 36.65 -12.77 50.32
C GLN A 39 36.56 -12.97 51.84
N GLU A 40 37.11 -12.01 52.61
CA GLU A 40 36.71 -11.86 54.01
C GLU A 40 35.22 -11.53 53.98
N GLU A 41 34.36 -12.53 54.19
CA GLU A 41 32.94 -12.29 54.33
C GLU A 41 32.75 -11.21 55.42
N PRO A 42 31.99 -10.14 55.15
CA PRO A 42 31.73 -9.12 56.15
C PRO A 42 31.10 -9.82 57.36
N ASN A 43 31.86 -9.89 58.46
CA ASN A 43 31.47 -10.66 59.63
C ASN A 43 30.35 -9.93 60.41
N ASP A 44 30.08 -8.67 60.07
CA ASP A 44 29.00 -7.86 60.61
C ASP A 44 27.78 -7.89 59.67
N GLU A 45 26.64 -8.30 60.21
CA GLU A 45 25.33 -8.28 59.55
C GLU A 45 24.98 -6.88 58.98
N HIS A 46 25.36 -5.80 59.68
CA HIS A 46 25.11 -4.43 59.22
C HIS A 46 25.89 -4.07 57.95
N GLU A 47 27.10 -4.61 57.79
CA GLU A 47 27.92 -4.34 56.61
C GLU A 47 27.35 -5.05 55.39
N ARG A 48 26.88 -6.29 55.56
CA ARG A 48 26.14 -7.03 54.50
C ARG A 48 24.88 -6.30 54.07
N ASP A 49 24.10 -5.79 55.03
CA ASP A 49 22.89 -5.03 54.73
C ASP A 49 23.18 -3.71 53.98
N ARG A 50 24.24 -3.00 54.38
CA ARG A 50 24.67 -1.77 53.69
C ARG A 50 25.09 -2.07 52.24
N MET A 51 25.91 -3.11 52.03
CA MET A 51 26.34 -3.52 50.69
C MET A 51 25.16 -3.98 49.83
N ALA A 52 24.19 -4.70 50.41
CA ALA A 52 22.98 -5.11 49.71
C ALA A 52 22.13 -3.90 49.28
N LEU A 53 21.98 -2.89 50.14
CA LEU A 53 21.27 -1.65 49.82
C LEU A 53 21.95 -0.85 48.71
N GLU A 54 23.28 -0.75 48.75
CA GLU A 54 24.08 -0.10 47.71
C GLU A 54 23.95 -0.83 46.37
N ALA A 55 24.09 -2.16 46.36
CA ALA A 55 23.89 -2.98 45.16
C ALA A 55 22.47 -2.82 44.56
N VAL A 56 21.44 -2.72 45.41
CA VAL A 56 20.06 -2.44 44.95
C VAL A 56 19.94 -1.01 44.37
N ALA A 57 20.64 -0.03 44.95
CA ALA A 57 20.66 1.34 44.42
C ALA A 57 21.34 1.40 43.04
N ASP A 58 22.46 0.70 42.88
CA ASP A 58 23.20 0.58 41.62
C ASP A 58 22.36 -0.12 40.56
N LEU A 59 21.70 -1.23 40.91
CA LEU A 59 20.80 -1.93 40.00
C LEU A 59 19.66 -1.03 39.54
N ARG A 60 19.06 -0.25 40.44
CA ARG A 60 18.02 0.74 40.09
C ARG A 60 18.56 1.83 39.18
N GLN A 61 19.79 2.30 39.38
CA GLN A 61 20.43 3.29 38.52
C GLN A 61 20.68 2.71 37.12
N ALA A 62 21.26 1.51 37.03
CA ALA A 62 21.46 0.80 35.77
C ALA A 62 20.15 0.59 34.99
N MET A 63 19.05 0.25 35.69
CA MET A 63 17.72 0.16 35.06
C MET A 63 17.23 1.50 34.51
N ARG A 64 17.48 2.62 35.19
CA ARG A 64 17.14 3.96 34.68
C ARG A 64 17.94 4.30 33.44
N ASP A 65 19.24 4.03 33.44
CA ASP A 65 20.13 4.32 32.32
C ASP A 65 19.77 3.47 31.10
N LEU A 66 19.47 2.18 31.31
CA LEU A 66 18.98 1.30 30.27
C LEU A 66 17.66 1.82 29.66
N ALA A 67 16.72 2.27 30.51
CA ALA A 67 15.47 2.87 30.03
C ALA A 67 15.72 4.16 29.22
N GLN A 68 16.70 4.98 29.59
CA GLN A 68 17.09 6.16 28.80
C GLN A 68 17.66 5.78 27.44
N ILE A 69 18.53 4.76 27.37
CA ILE A 69 19.09 4.25 26.12
C ILE A 69 17.96 3.77 25.18
N TYR A 70 16.98 3.03 25.70
CA TYR A 70 15.85 2.58 24.89
C TYR A 70 15.00 3.75 24.35
N ARG A 71 14.78 4.80 25.15
CA ARG A 71 14.09 6.01 24.70
C ARG A 71 14.87 6.73 23.60
N ALA A 72 16.17 6.93 23.79
CA ALA A 72 17.04 7.55 22.79
C ALA A 72 17.04 6.76 21.48
N ARG A 73 17.11 5.42 21.54
CA ARG A 73 17.03 4.56 20.35
C ARG A 73 15.67 4.59 19.67
N ALA A 74 14.58 4.74 20.43
CA ALA A 74 13.25 4.95 19.86
C ALA A 74 13.17 6.29 19.12
N GLN A 75 13.70 7.36 19.71
CA GLN A 75 13.73 8.68 19.09
C GLN A 75 14.54 8.70 17.79
N LEU A 76 15.74 8.09 17.79
CA LEU A 76 16.57 7.97 16.59
C LEU A 76 15.85 7.26 15.43
N ARG A 77 15.02 6.24 15.73
CA ARG A 77 14.21 5.58 14.69
C ARG A 77 13.15 6.51 14.09
N VAL A 78 12.50 7.32 14.91
CA VAL A 78 11.53 8.32 14.45
C VAL A 78 12.22 9.39 13.59
N ASP A 79 13.37 9.89 14.03
CA ASP A 79 14.12 10.91 13.30
C ASP A 79 14.64 10.37 11.96
N GLN A 80 15.15 9.13 11.93
CA GLN A 80 15.54 8.46 10.68
C GLN A 80 14.36 8.31 9.71
N GLN A 81 13.18 7.97 10.22
CA GLN A 81 11.98 7.88 9.40
C GLN A 81 11.55 9.26 8.88
N ARG A 82 11.68 10.32 9.68
CA ARG A 82 11.38 11.68 9.26
C ARG A 82 12.29 12.14 8.13
N VAL A 83 13.61 11.97 8.28
CA VAL A 83 14.60 12.30 7.23
C VAL A 83 14.29 11.53 5.95
N ARG A 84 14.04 10.23 6.05
CA ARG A 84 13.67 9.41 4.88
C ARG A 84 12.38 9.88 4.20
N ASN A 85 11.39 10.33 4.97
CA ASN A 85 10.15 10.85 4.42
C ASN A 85 10.34 12.22 3.75
N GLU A 86 11.20 13.08 4.31
CA GLU A 86 11.59 14.36 3.71
C GLU A 86 12.32 14.13 2.38
N GLU A 87 13.33 13.23 2.36
CA GLU A 87 14.03 12.83 1.13
C GLU A 87 13.08 12.26 0.07
N MET A 88 12.13 11.40 0.47
CA MET A 88 11.12 10.85 -0.43
C MET A 88 10.21 11.95 -0.99
N ARG A 89 9.83 12.92 -0.14
CA ARG A 89 8.99 14.04 -0.55
C ARG A 89 9.72 14.92 -1.56
N ASP A 90 11.00 15.20 -1.34
CA ASP A 90 11.82 16.00 -2.24
C ASP A 90 12.03 15.27 -3.58
N LEU A 91 12.32 13.96 -3.54
CA LEU A 91 12.39 13.13 -4.74
C LEU A 91 11.06 13.12 -5.52
N MET A 92 9.92 12.99 -4.82
CA MET A 92 8.61 13.07 -5.47
C MET A 92 8.35 14.47 -6.05
N ALA A 93 8.78 15.52 -5.36
CA ALA A 93 8.68 16.89 -5.86
C ALA A 93 9.55 17.10 -7.11
N GLU A 94 10.75 16.52 -7.20
CA GLU A 94 11.57 16.56 -8.40
C GLU A 94 10.94 15.77 -9.56
N VAL A 95 10.48 14.54 -9.29
CA VAL A 95 9.86 13.67 -10.30
C VAL A 95 8.54 14.25 -10.84
N MET A 96 7.77 14.93 -9.98
CA MET A 96 6.45 15.48 -10.34
C MET A 96 6.49 16.98 -10.68
N GLY A 97 7.56 17.70 -10.33
CA GLY A 97 7.59 19.17 -10.20
C GLY A 97 7.81 19.95 -11.49
N ASP A 98 8.35 19.35 -12.55
CA ASP A 98 8.67 20.09 -13.79
C ASP A 98 8.14 19.43 -15.07
N GLY A 99 7.66 18.17 -14.98
CA GLY A 99 7.05 17.45 -16.11
C GLY A 99 5.54 17.69 -16.27
N GLY A 100 4.91 18.37 -15.31
CA GLY A 100 3.45 18.48 -15.23
C GLY A 100 2.82 19.33 -16.35
N GLU A 101 3.52 20.34 -16.86
CA GLU A 101 2.94 21.25 -17.85
C GLU A 101 2.93 20.64 -19.27
N LEU A 102 4.06 20.08 -19.70
CA LEU A 102 4.17 19.37 -20.99
C LEU A 102 3.30 18.12 -21.02
N ARG A 103 3.21 17.39 -19.92
CA ARG A 103 2.37 16.18 -19.83
C ARG A 103 0.88 16.51 -19.81
N ARG A 104 0.44 17.56 -19.10
CA ARG A 104 -0.95 18.05 -19.15
C ARG A 104 -1.31 18.58 -20.52
N GLU A 105 -0.38 19.21 -21.24
CA GLU A 105 -0.63 19.68 -22.60
C GLU A 105 -0.76 18.51 -23.58
N GLY A 106 0.08 17.49 -23.47
CA GLY A 106 -0.05 16.25 -24.24
C GLY A 106 -1.37 15.52 -23.95
N GLU A 107 -1.74 15.37 -22.68
CA GLU A 107 -3.01 14.75 -22.28
C GLU A 107 -4.23 15.55 -22.79
N ARG A 108 -4.18 16.89 -22.77
CA ARG A 108 -5.22 17.75 -23.36
C ARG A 108 -5.34 17.55 -24.87
N ARG A 109 -4.22 17.54 -25.61
CA ARG A 109 -4.23 17.33 -27.06
C ARG A 109 -4.84 15.98 -27.45
N LEU A 110 -4.50 14.92 -26.73
CA LEU A 110 -5.08 13.59 -26.93
C LEU A 110 -6.60 13.59 -26.63
N MET A 111 -7.02 14.27 -25.57
CA MET A 111 -8.44 14.34 -25.23
C MET A 111 -9.25 15.11 -26.29
N ASP A 112 -8.71 16.23 -26.80
CA ASP A 112 -9.32 17.01 -27.88
C ASP A 112 -9.42 16.21 -29.18
N GLU A 113 -8.39 15.41 -29.51
CA GLU A 113 -8.39 14.52 -30.67
C GLU A 113 -9.45 13.42 -30.53
N MET A 114 -9.56 12.78 -29.35
CA MET A 114 -10.59 11.79 -29.06
C MET A 114 -12.00 12.38 -29.16
N ILE A 115 -12.21 13.60 -28.66
CA ILE A 115 -13.51 14.29 -28.76
C ILE A 115 -13.86 14.57 -30.23
N ARG A 116 -12.89 15.06 -31.02
CA ARG A 116 -13.08 15.33 -32.44
C ARG A 116 -13.42 14.06 -33.22
N GLU A 117 -12.72 12.97 -32.95
CA GLU A 117 -13.00 11.68 -33.61
C GLU A 117 -14.39 11.15 -33.24
N ALA A 118 -14.78 11.26 -31.96
CA ALA A 118 -16.12 10.87 -31.53
C ALA A 118 -17.23 11.73 -32.19
N GLN A 119 -16.97 13.02 -32.45
CA GLN A 119 -17.88 13.89 -33.19
C GLN A 119 -17.97 13.46 -34.67
N ASN A 120 -16.83 13.25 -35.33
CA ASN A 120 -16.78 12.76 -36.71
C ASN A 120 -17.56 11.45 -36.90
N LEU A 121 -17.39 10.49 -35.99
CA LEU A 121 -18.10 9.21 -36.05
C LEU A 121 -19.61 9.39 -35.90
N ARG A 122 -20.07 10.30 -35.03
CA ARG A 122 -21.50 10.62 -34.90
C ARG A 122 -22.06 11.26 -36.17
N GLU A 123 -21.34 12.22 -36.75
CA GLU A 123 -21.73 12.86 -38.01
C GLU A 123 -21.79 11.87 -39.17
N GLN A 124 -20.84 10.92 -39.23
CA GLN A 124 -20.86 9.82 -40.20
C GLN A 124 -22.07 8.90 -40.00
N ASP A 125 -22.40 8.57 -38.75
CA ASP A 125 -23.56 7.75 -38.44
C ASP A 125 -24.90 8.44 -38.76
N GLU A 126 -24.97 9.77 -38.59
CA GLU A 126 -26.15 10.57 -38.94
C GLU A 126 -26.30 10.80 -40.45
N SER A 127 -25.18 10.99 -41.16
CA SER A 127 -25.17 11.29 -42.60
C SER A 127 -25.31 10.05 -43.48
N ASN A 128 -25.05 8.85 -42.96
CA ASN A 128 -25.22 7.62 -43.70
C ASN A 128 -26.64 7.05 -43.47
N PRO A 129 -27.57 7.16 -44.45
CA PRO A 129 -28.95 6.65 -44.32
C PRO A 129 -29.02 5.11 -44.23
N SER A 130 -27.90 4.41 -44.43
CA SER A 130 -27.77 2.96 -44.21
C SER A 130 -27.29 2.58 -42.82
N THR A 131 -27.01 3.55 -41.93
CA THR A 131 -26.77 3.21 -40.52
C THR A 131 -27.97 2.47 -40.00
N THR A 132 -27.72 1.24 -39.56
CA THR A 132 -28.76 0.31 -39.14
C THR A 132 -29.45 0.96 -37.95
N ARG A 133 -30.61 1.60 -38.19
CA ARG A 133 -31.40 2.22 -37.12
C ARG A 133 -31.68 1.12 -36.10
N TYR A 134 -30.97 1.15 -34.99
CA TYR A 134 -31.13 0.15 -33.95
C TYR A 134 -32.56 0.25 -33.44
N SER A 135 -33.32 -0.83 -33.65
CA SER A 135 -34.70 -0.89 -33.20
C SER A 135 -34.76 -0.62 -31.70
N ARG A 136 -35.60 0.35 -31.29
CA ARG A 136 -35.89 0.59 -29.87
C ARG A 136 -36.97 -0.35 -29.32
N LEU A 137 -37.48 -1.25 -30.16
CA LEU A 137 -38.50 -2.23 -29.80
C LEU A 137 -38.07 -3.04 -28.58
N CYS A 138 -38.89 -3.03 -27.54
CA CYS A 138 -38.72 -3.98 -26.46
C CYS A 138 -39.28 -5.34 -26.89
N PHE A 139 -38.42 -6.33 -27.06
CA PHE A 139 -38.83 -7.70 -27.44
C PHE A 139 -39.68 -8.45 -26.39
N VAL A 140 -39.87 -7.88 -25.19
CA VAL A 140 -40.67 -8.50 -24.12
C VAL A 140 -42.13 -8.04 -24.22
N CYS A 141 -42.37 -6.74 -24.32
CA CYS A 141 -43.73 -6.15 -24.37
C CYS A 141 -44.13 -5.63 -25.76
N ALA A 142 -43.25 -5.78 -26.76
CA ALA A 142 -43.41 -5.28 -28.13
C ALA A 142 -43.65 -3.76 -28.26
N THR A 143 -43.34 -2.96 -27.24
CA THR A 143 -43.39 -1.49 -27.34
C THR A 143 -42.27 -1.00 -28.25
N GLU A 144 -42.60 -0.35 -29.37
CA GLU A 144 -41.63 0.08 -30.40
C GLU A 144 -40.63 1.13 -29.92
N ASN A 145 -41.06 2.02 -29.02
CA ASN A 145 -40.23 3.11 -28.53
C ASN A 145 -40.50 3.40 -27.04
N PRO A 146 -40.08 2.51 -26.12
CA PRO A 146 -40.32 2.70 -24.70
C PRO A 146 -39.58 3.95 -24.19
N ARG A 147 -40.29 4.82 -23.45
CA ARG A 147 -39.71 6.07 -22.89
C ARG A 147 -38.51 5.85 -21.98
N GLN A 148 -38.40 4.67 -21.37
CA GLN A 148 -37.33 4.33 -20.46
C GLN A 148 -36.84 2.91 -20.77
N ARG A 149 -35.53 2.77 -20.98
CA ARG A 149 -34.87 1.48 -21.22
C ARG A 149 -33.94 1.10 -20.08
N ALA A 150 -33.61 -0.19 -20.01
CA ALA A 150 -32.67 -0.75 -19.05
C ALA A 150 -31.75 -1.75 -19.75
N VAL A 151 -30.49 -1.81 -19.31
CA VAL A 151 -29.48 -2.75 -19.82
C VAL A 151 -29.05 -3.72 -18.74
N TYR A 152 -28.93 -5.01 -19.08
CA TYR A 152 -28.33 -6.02 -18.19
C TYR A 152 -26.81 -5.90 -18.21
N ILE A 153 -26.23 -5.48 -17.09
CA ILE A 153 -24.81 -5.06 -16.96
C ILE A 153 -23.82 -6.10 -17.49
N LYS A 154 -24.06 -7.40 -17.27
CA LYS A 154 -23.11 -8.45 -17.69
C LYS A 154 -23.17 -8.82 -19.16
N CYS A 155 -24.32 -8.64 -19.83
CA CYS A 155 -24.52 -9.17 -21.19
C CYS A 155 -24.93 -8.12 -22.22
N GLY A 156 -25.16 -6.87 -21.81
CA GLY A 156 -25.49 -5.78 -22.73
C GLY A 156 -26.90 -5.83 -23.36
N HIS A 157 -27.68 -6.89 -23.16
CA HIS A 157 -29.05 -6.94 -23.66
C HIS A 157 -29.93 -5.84 -23.04
N VAL A 158 -30.76 -5.20 -23.88
CA VAL A 158 -31.60 -4.05 -23.52
C VAL A 158 -33.08 -4.43 -23.56
N VAL A 159 -33.84 -3.95 -22.57
CA VAL A 159 -35.32 -4.04 -22.51
C VAL A 159 -35.93 -2.73 -22.05
N CYS A 160 -37.27 -2.64 -22.04
CA CYS A 160 -37.97 -1.55 -21.38
C CYS A 160 -37.71 -1.57 -19.86
N TYR A 161 -37.62 -0.41 -19.21
CA TYR A 161 -37.37 -0.33 -17.77
C TYR A 161 -38.44 -1.07 -16.93
N PRO A 162 -39.76 -0.94 -17.21
CA PRO A 162 -40.78 -1.75 -16.55
C PRO A 162 -40.53 -3.26 -16.66
N CYS A 163 -40.20 -3.73 -17.88
CA CYS A 163 -39.91 -5.13 -18.17
C CYS A 163 -38.73 -5.65 -17.34
N ALA A 164 -37.68 -4.85 -17.15
CA ALA A 164 -36.55 -5.22 -16.30
C ALA A 164 -36.95 -5.30 -14.81
N VAL A 165 -37.78 -4.38 -14.33
CA VAL A 165 -38.27 -4.36 -12.95
C VAL A 165 -39.15 -5.60 -12.68
N ASP A 166 -40.10 -5.89 -13.57
CA ASP A 166 -40.98 -7.05 -13.44
C ASP A 166 -40.20 -8.36 -13.47
N ASN A 167 -39.21 -8.46 -14.36
CA ASN A 167 -38.34 -9.63 -14.42
C ASN A 167 -37.50 -9.82 -13.15
N LYS A 168 -37.08 -8.74 -12.48
CA LYS A 168 -36.35 -8.84 -11.20
C LYS A 168 -37.26 -9.26 -10.04
N ARG A 169 -38.56 -8.95 -10.11
CA ARG A 169 -39.56 -9.38 -9.13
C ARG A 169 -40.06 -10.82 -9.36
N SER A 170 -39.90 -11.33 -10.58
CA SER A 170 -40.32 -12.67 -10.96
C SER A 170 -39.41 -13.75 -10.33
N GLU A 171 -40.02 -14.63 -9.54
CA GLU A 171 -39.35 -15.82 -8.99
C GLU A 171 -38.90 -16.79 -10.08
N ALA A 172 -39.60 -16.82 -11.22
CA ALA A 172 -39.32 -17.76 -12.31
C ALA A 172 -37.96 -17.49 -12.99
N THR A 173 -37.54 -16.23 -13.08
CA THR A 173 -36.29 -15.83 -13.73
C THR A 173 -35.19 -15.51 -12.72
N GLY A 174 -35.53 -15.20 -11.47
CA GLY A 174 -34.56 -14.94 -10.40
C GLY A 174 -33.61 -13.79 -10.74
N GLY A 175 -34.08 -12.79 -11.49
CA GLY A 175 -33.25 -11.68 -11.95
C GLY A 175 -32.22 -12.02 -13.04
N LYS A 176 -32.35 -13.16 -13.73
CA LYS A 176 -31.55 -13.48 -14.92
C LYS A 176 -32.00 -12.66 -16.13
N CYS A 177 -31.06 -12.40 -17.04
CA CYS A 177 -31.39 -11.78 -18.33
C CYS A 177 -32.41 -12.62 -19.10
N MET A 178 -33.46 -12.01 -19.66
CA MET A 178 -34.53 -12.72 -20.39
C MET A 178 -34.07 -13.33 -21.72
N PHE A 179 -32.94 -12.86 -22.27
CA PHE A 179 -32.42 -13.33 -23.56
C PHE A 179 -31.38 -14.43 -23.39
N CYS A 180 -30.32 -14.17 -22.62
CA CYS A 180 -29.21 -15.12 -22.46
C CYS A 180 -29.20 -15.88 -21.13
N ARG A 181 -30.14 -15.59 -20.22
CA ARG A 181 -30.27 -16.21 -18.88
C ARG A 181 -29.06 -16.06 -17.96
N SER A 182 -28.09 -15.22 -18.32
CA SER A 182 -26.97 -14.87 -17.44
C SER A 182 -27.47 -14.11 -16.21
N MET A 183 -26.95 -14.47 -15.04
CA MET A 183 -27.19 -13.73 -13.80
C MET A 183 -26.60 -12.32 -13.89
N SER A 184 -27.47 -11.30 -13.94
CA SER A 184 -27.06 -9.92 -14.11
C SER A 184 -28.01 -8.96 -13.40
N GLY A 185 -27.45 -7.95 -12.72
CA GLY A 185 -28.22 -6.74 -12.42
C GLY A 185 -28.56 -5.96 -13.70
N PHE A 186 -29.40 -4.94 -13.56
CA PHE A 186 -29.68 -4.00 -14.64
C PHE A 186 -29.54 -2.55 -14.16
N VAL A 187 -29.21 -1.65 -15.08
CA VAL A 187 -29.21 -0.19 -14.85
C VAL A 187 -30.17 0.47 -15.83
N LYS A 188 -30.81 1.57 -15.39
CA LYS A 188 -31.65 2.41 -16.24
C LYS A 188 -30.74 3.19 -17.19
N LEU A 189 -31.09 3.24 -18.47
CA LEU A 189 -30.43 4.11 -19.44
C LEU A 189 -31.05 5.51 -19.33
N PHE A 190 -30.19 6.53 -19.30
CA PHE A 190 -30.60 7.92 -19.41
C PHE A 190 -30.64 8.28 -20.88
N GLU A 191 -31.83 8.62 -21.36
CA GLU A 191 -32.06 9.02 -22.74
C GLU A 191 -32.62 10.43 -22.67
N GLU A 192 -31.97 11.38 -23.34
CA GLU A 192 -32.50 12.73 -23.47
C GLU A 192 -33.76 12.65 -24.34
N GLU A 193 -34.88 13.16 -23.83
CA GLU A 193 -36.06 13.37 -24.65
C GLU A 193 -35.67 14.44 -25.68
N CYS A 194 -35.40 14.06 -26.92
CA CYS A 194 -35.37 15.01 -28.02
C CYS A 194 -36.78 15.63 -28.05
N GLY A 195 -36.91 16.87 -27.59
CA GLY A 195 -38.18 17.57 -27.46
C GLY A 195 -38.99 17.50 -28.75
N GLU A 196 -40.29 17.24 -28.61
CA GLU A 196 -41.29 17.29 -29.68
C GLU A 196 -41.48 18.71 -30.23
#